data_AF-A0A815ZXE3-F1
#
_entry.id   AF-A0A815ZXE3-F1
#
_cell.length_a   1.000
_cell.length_b   1.000
_cell.length_c   1.000
_cell.angle_alpha   90.00
_cell.angle_beta   90.00
_cell.angle_gamma   90.00
#
_symmetry.space_group_name_H-M   'P 1'
#
loop_
_entity.id
_entity.type
_entity.pdbx_description
1 polymer ?
#
loop_
_entity_poly.entity_id
_entity_poly.type
_entity_poly.pdbx_seq_one_letter_code
_entity_poly.pdbx_strand_id
1 'polypeptide(L)' 'MDERRYLYVSDYMKGEVRRYRLDEKNGTLVAGGGLNQLNVSEYLFVDRDHSV' A
#
# COMPACT_ATOMS: atom_id res chain seq x y z
N MET A 1 -9.40 4.49 -1.12
CA MET A 1 -9.62 3.67 -2.33
C MET A 1 -9.41 4.58 -3.52
N ASP A 2 -8.67 4.16 -4.53
CA ASP A 2 -8.38 4.98 -5.72
C ASP A 2 -9.48 4.86 -6.80
N GLU A 3 -9.35 5.64 -7.88
CA GLU A 3 -10.28 5.65 -9.02
C GLU A 3 -10.34 4.30 -9.76
N ARG A 4 -9.30 3.48 -9.61
CA ARG A 4 -9.21 2.12 -10.19
C ARG A 4 -9.72 1.04 -9.23
N ARG A 5 -10.37 1.45 -8.13
CA ARG A 5 -10.96 0.58 -7.10
C ARG A 5 -9.93 -0.26 -6.34
N TYR A 6 -8.73 0.27 -6.14
CA TYR A 6 -7.75 -0.33 -5.24
C TYR A 6 -7.81 0.27 -3.83
N LEU A 7 -7.69 -0.61 -2.83
CA LEU A 7 -7.48 -0.27 -1.43
C LEU A 7 -5.99 -0.46 -1.10
N TYR A 8 -5.39 0.52 -0.43
CA TYR A 8 -4.01 0.46 0.04
C TYR A 8 -4.03 0.42 1.56
N VAL A 9 -3.30 -0.53 2.13
CA VAL A 9 -3.26 -0.79 3.58
C VAL A 9 -1.81 -0.80 4.03
N SER A 10 -1.50 0.02 5.03
CA SER A 10 -0.22 0.02 5.74
C SER A 10 -0.27 -1.02 6.86
N ASP A 11 0.66 -1.97 6.85
CA ASP A 11 0.97 -2.84 7.99
C ASP A 11 2.19 -2.26 8.69
N TYR A 12 1.95 -1.40 9.68
CA TYR A 12 3.00 -0.68 10.41
C TYR A 12 3.93 -1.62 11.19
N MET A 13 3.45 -2.80 11.61
CA MET A 13 4.27 -3.80 12.30
C MET A 13 5.26 -4.47 11.35
N LYS A 14 4.89 -4.61 10.08
CA LYS A 14 5.78 -5.15 9.04
C LYS A 14 6.54 -4.09 8.24
N GLY A 15 6.17 -2.81 8.39
CA GLY A 15 6.71 -1.73 7.57
C GLY A 15 6.40 -1.92 6.08
N GLU A 16 5.20 -2.41 5.76
CA GLU A 16 4.76 -2.77 4.40
C GLU A 16 3.49 -2.03 4.00
N VAL A 17 3.33 -1.77 2.71
CA VAL A 17 2.08 -1.31 2.12
C VAL A 17 1.61 -2.32 1.10
N ARG A 18 0.37 -2.77 1.25
CA ARG A 18 -0.27 -3.71 0.34
C ARG A 18 -1.45 -3.09 -0.38
N ARG A 19 -1.60 -3.45 -1.65
CA ARG A 19 -2.71 -3.04 -2.51
C ARG A 19 -3.65 -4.22 -2.76
N TYR A 20 -4.95 -3.97 -2.68
CA TYR A 20 -6.03 -4.95 -2.87
C TYR A 20 -7.05 -4.42 -3.87
N ARG A 21 -7.59 -5.27 -4.75
CA ARG A 21 -8.88 -5.00 -5.39
C ARG A 21 -10.03 -5.40 -4.47
N LEU A 22 -11.19 -4.77 -4.66
CA LEU A 22 -12.45 -5.31 -4.15
C LEU A 22 -12.54 -6.76 -4.67
N ASP A 23 -12.68 -7.73 -3.77
CA ASP A 23 -12.68 -9.20 -4.01
C ASP A 23 -11.32 -9.93 -3.98
N GLU A 24 -10.21 -9.23 -3.81
CA GLU A 24 -8.89 -9.85 -3.68
C GLU A 24 -8.57 -10.16 -2.21
N LYS A 25 -8.30 -11.44 -1.90
CA LYS A 25 -7.93 -11.86 -0.53
C LYS A 25 -6.45 -11.69 -0.23
N ASN A 26 -5.60 -11.76 -1.26
CA ASN A 26 -4.15 -11.68 -1.14
C ASN A 26 -3.66 -10.37 -1.75
N GLY A 27 -3.34 -9.39 -0.90
CA GLY A 27 -2.86 -8.08 -1.36
C GLY A 27 -1.44 -8.16 -1.93
N THR A 28 -1.20 -7.38 -2.99
CA THR A 28 0.12 -7.22 -3.60
C THR A 28 0.97 -6.27 -2.75
N LEU A 29 2.20 -6.66 -2.39
CA LEU A 29 3.16 -5.76 -1.76
C LEU A 29 3.60 -4.70 -2.77
N VAL A 30 3.39 -3.42 -2.45
CA VAL A 30 3.68 -2.29 -3.35
C VAL A 30 4.73 -1.33 -2.82
N ALA A 31 5.00 -1.34 -1.50
CA ALA A 31 6.10 -0.63 -0.88
C ALA A 31 6.50 -1.29 0.45
N GLY A 32 7.74 -1.09 0.87
CA GLY A 32 8.29 -1.71 2.08
C GLY A 32 8.65 -3.19 1.90
N GLY A 33 8.96 -3.87 3.02
CA GLY A 33 9.47 -5.24 3.04
C GLY A 33 10.96 -5.32 2.67
N GLY A 34 11.81 -5.78 3.60
CA GLY A 34 13.26 -5.92 3.40
C GLY A 34 14.10 -4.81 4.04
N LEU A 35 15.20 -4.40 3.41
CA LEU A 35 16.13 -3.38 3.95
C LEU A 35 15.64 -1.92 3.77
N ASN A 36 14.58 -1.70 2.98
CA ASN A 36 14.00 -0.38 2.68
C ASN A 36 12.63 -0.21 3.36
N GLN A 37 12.59 -0.43 4.68
CA GLN A 37 11.35 -0.42 5.45
C GLN A 37 10.82 1.00 5.59
N LEU A 38 9.51 1.16 5.38
CA LEU A 38 8.80 2.35 5.85
C LEU A 38 8.77 2.26 7.38
N ASN A 39 9.57 3.09 8.05
CA ASN A 39 9.62 3.11 9.51
C ASN A 39 8.31 3.73 10.00
N VAL A 40 7.37 2.89 10.43
CA VAL A 40 6.04 3.27 10.95
C VAL A 40 5.28 4.18 9.97
N SER A 41 4.73 3.60 8.91
CA SER A 41 3.86 4.33 7.99
C SER A 41 2.50 4.60 8.64
N GLU A 42 2.38 5.74 9.34
CA GLU A 42 1.13 6.23 9.96
C GLU A 42 0.18 6.88 8.94
N TYR A 43 0.72 7.41 7.83
CA TYR A 43 -0.06 8.15 6.83
C TYR A 43 0.25 7.65 5.42
N LEU A 44 -0.81 7.35 4.65
CA LEU A 44 -0.76 7.01 3.24
C LEU A 44 -1.59 8.01 2.44
N PHE A 45 -0.99 8.57 1.39
CA PHE A 45 -1.70 9.34 0.37
C PHE A 45 -1.44 8.68 -0.98
N VAL A 46 -2.51 8.49 -1.76
CA VAL A 46 -2.43 7.98 -3.13
C VAL A 46 -2.65 9.17 -4.05
N ASP A 47 -1.61 9.53 -4.81
CA ASP A 47 -1.76 10.53 -5.85
C ASP A 47 -2.69 10.03 -6.97
N ARG A 48 -3.48 10.93 -7.54
CA ARG A 48 -4.49 10.60 -8.56
C ARG A 48 -3.88 10.36 -9.93
N ASP A 49 -2.73 10.96 -10.22
CA ASP A 49 -2.08 10.84 -11.53
C ASP A 49 -1.32 9.52 -11.67
N HIS A 50 -1.14 8.78 -10.57
CA HIS A 50 -0.35 7.54 -10.53
C HIS A 50 1.05 7.73 -11.16
N SER A 51 1.61 8.94 -11.07
CA SER A 51 2.90 9.27 -11.65
C SER A 51 4.03 8.51 -10.94
N VAL A 52 4.99 8.03 -11.73
CA VAL A 52 6.19 7.29 -11.29
C VAL A 52 7.35 8.23 -11.03
#